data_AF-A0A3B8Q7Z4-F1
#
_entry.id   AF-A0A3B8Q7Z4-F1
#
_cell.length_a   1.000
_cell.length_b   1.000
_cell.length_c   1.000
_cell.angle_alpha   90.00
_cell.angle_beta   90.00
_cell.angle_gamma   90.00
#
_symmetry.space_group_name_H-M   'P 1'
#
loop_
_entity.id
_entity.type
_entity.pdbx_description
1 polymer ?
#
loop_
_entity_poly.entity_id
_entity_poly.type
_entity_poly.pdbx_seq_one_letter_code
_entity_poly.pdbx_strand_id
1 'polypeptide(L)'
;MTSSSRCLTLACLLAVVGQPSIAPAELRSQHVAIVANATNPDSLAVARHYAAQRNIPSDHIIPLTLPFRDTISRQEYEDLVAIPLQRALEDRALHSSIRVIVTTYGIPLRVEAPHLSEEEHRRLTDAQQLVKTSRTRLEQLKQQ
;
A
#
# COMPACT_ATOMS: atom_id res chain seq x y z
N MET A 1 -62.34 -24.33 -12.82
CA MET A 1 -61.70 -23.07 -12.38
C MET A 1 -60.40 -23.36 -11.65
N THR A 2 -59.37 -23.87 -12.33
CA THR A 2 -58.06 -24.21 -11.74
C THR A 2 -56.94 -23.78 -12.68
N SER A 3 -56.68 -22.48 -12.77
CA SER A 3 -55.49 -21.95 -13.44
C SER A 3 -55.20 -20.56 -12.91
N SER A 4 -54.44 -20.47 -11.81
CA SER A 4 -53.85 -19.20 -11.35
C SER A 4 -52.68 -19.43 -10.38
N SER A 5 -52.64 -20.56 -9.66
CA SER A 5 -51.63 -20.78 -8.61
C SER A 5 -50.25 -21.23 -9.09
N ARG A 6 -50.08 -21.58 -10.38
CA ARG A 6 -48.77 -22.00 -10.94
C ARG A 6 -47.91 -20.84 -11.44
N CYS A 7 -48.52 -19.67 -11.70
CA CYS A 7 -47.79 -18.50 -12.22
C CYS A 7 -47.06 -17.73 -11.12
N LEU A 8 -47.61 -17.74 -9.90
CA LEU A 8 -47.04 -17.03 -8.73
C LEU A 8 -45.76 -17.69 -8.19
N THR A 9 -45.64 -19.02 -8.29
CA THR A 9 -44.46 -19.74 -7.78
C THR A 9 -43.22 -19.57 -8.65
N LEU A 10 -43.37 -19.32 -9.96
CA LEU A 10 -42.22 -19.08 -10.86
C LEU A 10 -41.67 -17.65 -10.73
N ALA A 11 -42.51 -16.69 -10.35
CA ALA A 11 -42.12 -15.30 -10.16
C ALA A 11 -41.22 -15.09 -8.91
N CYS A 12 -41.41 -15.90 -7.84
CA CYS A 12 -40.57 -15.82 -6.66
C CYS A 12 -39.17 -16.44 -6.84
N LEU A 13 -39.00 -17.41 -7.75
CA LEU A 13 -37.70 -18.06 -7.96
C LEU A 13 -36.73 -17.21 -8.79
N LEU A 14 -37.24 -16.28 -9.60
CA LEU A 14 -36.44 -15.36 -10.42
C LEU A 14 -35.95 -14.11 -9.67
N ALA A 15 -36.51 -13.81 -8.49
CA ALA A 15 -36.11 -12.63 -7.70
C ALA A 15 -34.85 -12.84 -6.84
N VAL A 16 -34.32 -14.07 -6.78
CA VAL A 16 -33.13 -14.41 -5.97
C VAL A 16 -31.82 -14.35 -6.79
N VAL A 17 -31.91 -14.20 -8.13
CA VAL A 17 -30.72 -14.17 -8.98
C VAL A 17 -30.17 -12.74 -9.07
N GLY A 18 -29.19 -12.47 -8.23
CA GLY A 18 -28.15 -11.47 -8.52
C GLY A 18 -28.43 -10.05 -8.03
N GLN A 19 -28.60 -9.85 -6.72
CA GLN A 19 -28.24 -8.53 -6.18
C GLN A 19 -26.72 -8.38 -6.32
N PRO A 20 -26.22 -7.40 -7.10
CA PRO A 20 -24.79 -7.12 -7.10
C PRO A 20 -24.42 -6.71 -5.67
N SER A 21 -23.58 -7.50 -5.02
CA SER A 21 -22.97 -7.11 -3.75
C SER A 21 -22.02 -5.96 -4.06
N ILE A 22 -22.53 -4.73 -4.01
CA ILE A 22 -21.72 -3.51 -4.01
C ILE A 22 -21.00 -3.52 -2.67
N ALA A 23 -19.82 -4.15 -2.61
CA ALA A 23 -18.98 -4.11 -1.45
C ALA A 23 -18.57 -2.64 -1.23
N PRO A 24 -18.93 -2.01 -0.10
CA PRO A 24 -18.51 -0.64 0.16
C PRO A 24 -16.99 -0.62 0.28
N ALA A 25 -16.33 -0.01 -0.69
CA ALA A 25 -14.88 0.20 -0.70
C ALA A 25 -14.44 1.41 0.15
N GLU A 26 -15.36 1.93 0.98
CA GLU A 26 -15.11 3.11 1.82
C GLU A 26 -13.93 2.91 2.77
N LEU A 27 -13.07 3.92 2.85
CA LEU A 27 -11.97 3.96 3.78
C LEU A 27 -12.47 4.42 5.15
N ARG A 28 -12.55 3.48 6.10
CA ARG A 28 -12.92 3.73 7.49
C ARG A 28 -11.67 3.88 8.34
N SER A 29 -11.82 4.47 9.53
CA SER A 29 -10.70 4.69 10.45
C SER A 29 -9.97 3.39 10.84
N GLN A 30 -10.70 2.27 10.94
CA GLN A 30 -10.16 0.93 11.15
C GLN A 30 -9.28 0.38 10.00
N HIS A 31 -9.25 1.05 8.84
CA HIS A 31 -8.41 0.66 7.71
C HIS A 31 -7.12 1.50 7.62
N VAL A 32 -6.87 2.38 8.60
CA VAL A 32 -5.74 3.30 8.59
C VAL A 32 -4.76 2.94 9.69
N ALA A 33 -3.48 2.80 9.32
CA ALA A 33 -2.37 2.73 10.25
C ALA A 33 -1.55 4.01 10.18
N ILE A 34 -0.98 4.46 11.30
CA ILE A 34 -0.17 5.67 11.36
C ILE A 34 1.24 5.28 11.78
N VAL A 35 2.23 5.58 10.95
CA VAL A 35 3.65 5.33 11.25
C VAL A 35 4.28 6.60 11.78
N ALA A 36 4.87 6.50 12.97
CA ALA A 36 5.50 7.60 13.66
C ALA A 36 6.94 7.28 14.04
N ASN A 37 7.81 8.28 14.07
CA ASN A 37 9.18 8.11 14.53
C ASN A 37 9.21 8.14 16.07
N ALA A 38 9.53 7.01 16.68
CA ALA A 38 9.62 6.84 18.13
C ALA A 38 10.70 7.70 18.79
N THR A 39 11.75 8.08 18.04
CA THR A 39 12.85 8.92 18.56
C THR A 39 12.50 10.41 18.55
N ASN A 40 11.38 10.80 17.93
CA ASN A 40 10.94 12.19 17.81
C ASN A 40 9.57 12.40 18.53
N PRO A 41 9.55 13.11 19.68
CA PRO A 41 8.32 13.36 20.42
C PRO A 41 7.22 14.09 19.61
N ASP A 42 7.60 15.01 18.71
CA ASP A 42 6.65 15.75 17.88
C ASP A 42 5.98 14.84 16.85
N SER A 43 6.74 13.89 16.29
CA SER A 43 6.23 12.85 15.40
C SER A 43 5.08 12.05 16.05
N LEU A 44 5.30 11.65 17.30
CA LEU A 44 4.32 10.91 18.10
C LEU A 44 3.14 11.80 18.51
N ALA A 45 3.38 13.08 18.82
CA ALA A 45 2.32 14.03 19.15
C ALA A 45 1.37 14.25 17.97
N VAL A 46 1.91 14.44 16.75
CA VAL A 46 1.14 14.55 15.51
C VAL A 46 0.35 13.27 15.24
N ALA A 47 0.97 12.09 15.41
CA ALA A 47 0.30 10.81 15.21
C ALA A 47 -0.93 10.64 16.12
N ARG A 48 -0.77 10.91 17.43
CA ARG A 48 -1.87 10.84 18.41
C ARG A 48 -2.96 11.86 18.11
N HIS A 49 -2.58 13.09 17.76
CA HIS A 49 -3.54 14.13 17.41
C HIS A 49 -4.37 13.72 16.17
N TYR A 50 -3.70 13.27 15.10
CA TYR A 50 -4.36 12.83 13.88
C TYR A 50 -5.29 11.64 14.13
N ALA A 51 -4.84 10.65 14.92
CA ALA A 51 -5.66 9.49 15.27
C ALA A 51 -6.95 9.90 15.98
N ALA A 52 -6.85 10.79 16.99
CA ALA A 52 -7.99 11.29 17.73
C ALA A 52 -8.99 12.04 16.82
N GLN A 53 -8.50 12.93 15.95
CA GLN A 53 -9.34 13.71 15.03
C GLN A 53 -10.06 12.86 13.98
N ARG A 54 -9.52 11.67 13.66
CA ARG A 54 -10.07 10.77 12.63
C ARG A 54 -10.70 9.50 13.19
N ASN A 55 -10.86 9.43 14.52
CA ASN A 55 -11.39 8.25 15.22
C ASN A 55 -10.63 6.96 14.86
N ILE A 56 -9.31 7.05 14.63
CA ILE A 56 -8.44 5.91 14.37
C ILE A 56 -8.06 5.29 15.73
N PRO A 57 -8.20 3.96 15.89
CA PRO A 57 -7.78 3.27 17.11
C PRO A 57 -6.32 3.56 17.47
N SER A 58 -6.02 3.77 18.76
CA SER A 58 -4.67 4.16 19.20
C SER A 58 -3.62 3.07 18.98
N ASP A 59 -4.03 1.80 18.95
CA ASP A 59 -3.21 0.64 18.62
C ASP A 59 -2.83 0.56 17.13
N HIS A 60 -3.45 1.38 16.27
CA HIS A 60 -3.04 1.56 14.87
C HIS A 60 -1.87 2.55 14.71
N ILE A 61 -1.42 3.18 15.80
CA ILE A 61 -0.18 3.98 15.78
C ILE A 61 1.01 3.03 15.96
N ILE A 62 1.86 2.98 14.94
CA ILE A 62 3.03 2.12 14.84
C ILE A 62 4.28 3.00 15.01
N PRO A 63 4.86 3.04 16.22
CA PRO A 63 6.11 3.75 16.45
C PRO A 63 7.30 2.92 15.93
N LEU A 64 8.16 3.54 15.13
CA LEU A 64 9.40 2.95 14.62
C LEU A 64 10.61 3.77 15.10
N THR A 65 11.68 3.10 15.53
CA THR A 65 12.93 3.77 15.90
C THR A 65 13.71 4.13 14.63
N LEU A 66 13.66 5.41 14.24
CA LEU A 66 14.24 5.88 12.99
C LEU A 66 15.19 7.05 13.22
N PRO A 67 16.23 7.21 12.38
CA PRO A 67 17.05 8.41 12.39
C PRO A 67 16.26 9.63 11.91
N PHE A 68 16.60 10.81 12.42
CA PHE A 68 15.95 12.05 12.03
C PHE A 68 16.67 12.72 10.86
N ARG A 69 16.45 12.18 9.65
CA ARG A 69 16.95 12.74 8.39
C ARG A 69 16.07 12.29 7.21
N ASP A 70 16.06 13.07 6.14
CA ASP A 70 15.16 12.83 5.01
C ASP A 70 15.56 11.64 4.14
N THR A 71 16.85 11.37 4.03
CA THR A 71 17.39 10.35 3.12
C THR A 71 18.03 9.20 3.91
N ILE A 72 17.65 7.97 3.58
CA ILE A 72 18.21 6.74 4.13
C ILE A 72 18.63 5.79 3.00
N SER A 73 19.55 4.88 3.29
CA SER A 73 19.94 3.86 2.31
C SER A 73 18.82 2.84 2.08
N ARG A 74 18.89 2.08 0.98
CA ARG A 74 17.97 0.96 0.74
C ARG A 74 17.97 -0.03 1.90
N GLN A 75 19.15 -0.38 2.41
CA GLN A 75 19.30 -1.32 3.51
C GLN A 75 18.67 -0.78 4.80
N GLU A 76 18.91 0.48 5.14
CA GLU A 76 18.28 1.12 6.30
C GLU A 76 16.75 1.15 6.20
N TYR A 77 16.21 1.34 5.00
CA TYR A 77 14.76 1.25 4.80
C TYR A 77 14.22 -0.15 5.10
N GLU A 78 14.89 -1.21 4.61
CA GLU A 78 14.47 -2.58 4.90
C GLU A 78 14.53 -2.88 6.40
N ASP A 79 15.67 -2.58 7.01
CA ASP A 79 15.99 -2.95 8.39
C ASP A 79 15.20 -2.13 9.42
N LEU A 80 14.95 -0.85 9.15
CA LEU A 80 14.36 0.09 10.11
C LEU A 80 12.89 0.40 9.82
N VAL A 81 12.45 0.29 8.56
CA VAL A 81 11.08 0.66 8.15
C VAL A 81 10.29 -0.56 7.73
N ALA A 82 10.63 -1.21 6.60
CA ALA A 82 9.78 -2.21 5.96
C ALA A 82 9.57 -3.45 6.84
N ILE A 83 10.65 -4.07 7.30
CA ILE A 83 10.58 -5.30 8.12
C ILE A 83 9.92 -5.00 9.48
N PRO A 84 10.32 -3.97 10.24
CA PRO A 84 9.67 -3.65 11.51
C PRO A 84 8.19 -3.28 11.36
N LEU A 85 7.82 -2.55 10.31
CA LEU A 85 6.43 -2.19 10.03
C LEU A 85 5.58 -3.41 9.69
N GLN A 86 6.10 -4.30 8.84
CA GLN A 86 5.43 -5.55 8.51
C GLN A 86 5.17 -6.38 9.77
N ARG A 87 6.21 -6.60 10.59
CA ARG A 87 6.07 -7.33 11.87
C ARG A 87 5.04 -6.68 12.79
N ALA A 88 5.08 -5.36 12.95
CA ALA A 88 4.12 -4.65 13.78
C ALA A 88 2.66 -4.80 13.29
N LEU A 89 2.43 -4.85 11.98
CA LEU A 89 1.10 -5.09 11.41
C LEU A 89 0.64 -6.55 11.61
N GLU A 90 1.57 -7.51 11.51
CA GLU A 90 1.30 -8.93 11.75
C GLU A 90 0.99 -9.20 13.23
N ASP A 91 1.87 -8.75 14.13
CA ASP A 91 1.77 -8.95 15.59
C ASP A 91 0.48 -8.36 16.17
N ARG A 92 -0.02 -7.27 15.57
CA ARG A 92 -1.26 -6.60 15.99
C ARG A 92 -2.51 -7.09 15.24
N ALA A 93 -2.37 -8.11 14.39
CA ALA A 93 -3.44 -8.61 13.51
C ALA A 93 -4.09 -7.53 12.62
N LEU A 94 -3.32 -6.52 12.24
CA LEU A 94 -3.75 -5.39 11.41
C LEU A 94 -3.49 -5.61 9.91
N HIS A 95 -2.61 -6.56 9.55
CA HIS A 95 -2.17 -6.80 8.16
C HIS A 95 -3.33 -7.05 7.16
N SER A 96 -4.46 -7.61 7.60
CA SER A 96 -5.61 -7.92 6.74
C SER A 96 -6.66 -6.81 6.65
N SER A 97 -6.65 -5.87 7.61
CA SER A 97 -7.65 -4.80 7.72
C SER A 97 -7.12 -3.45 7.22
N ILE A 98 -5.83 -3.18 7.40
CA ILE A 98 -5.21 -1.92 7.00
C ILE A 98 -5.12 -1.83 5.47
N ARG A 99 -5.59 -0.71 4.94
CA ARG A 99 -5.57 -0.37 3.51
C ARG A 99 -4.71 0.85 3.21
N VAL A 100 -4.47 1.70 4.20
CA VAL A 100 -3.73 2.95 4.06
C VAL A 100 -2.78 3.13 5.24
N ILE A 101 -1.57 3.56 4.92
CA ILE A 101 -0.56 3.95 5.90
C ILE A 101 -0.33 5.45 5.79
N VAL A 102 -0.47 6.15 6.92
CA VAL A 102 -0.19 7.57 7.05
C VAL A 102 1.16 7.71 7.76
N THR A 103 2.09 8.43 7.15
CA THR A 103 3.36 8.79 7.79
C THR A 103 3.25 10.16 8.47
N THR A 104 3.98 10.36 9.56
CA THR A 104 4.08 11.65 10.23
C THR A 104 5.44 12.30 10.01
N TYR A 105 5.60 13.53 10.51
CA TYR A 105 6.87 14.24 10.52
C TYR A 105 7.97 13.40 11.19
N GLY A 106 9.19 13.45 10.66
CA GLY A 106 10.33 12.67 11.16
C GLY A 106 10.45 11.26 10.61
N ILE A 107 9.57 10.85 9.70
CA ILE A 107 9.77 9.67 8.84
C ILE A 107 10.61 10.09 7.62
N PRO A 108 11.64 9.31 7.22
CA PRO A 108 12.42 9.58 6.01
C PRO A 108 11.56 9.69 4.74
N LEU A 109 11.92 10.62 3.86
CA LEU A 109 11.17 10.94 2.64
C LEU A 109 11.76 10.30 1.38
N ARG A 110 13.06 10.00 1.40
CA ARG A 110 13.82 9.49 0.27
C ARG A 110 14.57 8.24 0.68
N VAL A 111 14.51 7.24 -0.19
CA VAL A 111 15.38 6.08 -0.08
C VAL A 111 16.31 6.05 -1.27
N GLU A 112 17.60 5.91 -1.00
CA GLU A 112 18.60 5.80 -2.05
C GLU A 112 18.40 4.55 -2.89
N ALA A 113 18.93 4.60 -4.12
CA ALA A 113 18.96 3.44 -5.00
C ALA A 113 19.71 2.28 -4.31
N PRO A 114 19.29 1.02 -4.55
CA PRO A 114 20.05 -0.12 -4.05
C PRO A 114 21.48 -0.08 -4.60
N HIS A 115 22.44 -0.50 -3.79
CA HIS A 115 23.81 -0.75 -4.25
C HIS A 115 23.77 -1.99 -5.16
N LEU A 116 24.05 -1.78 -6.44
CA LEU A 116 24.15 -2.87 -7.40
C LEU A 116 25.52 -3.52 -7.28
N SER A 117 25.56 -4.85 -7.31
CA SER A 117 26.80 -5.58 -7.56
C SER A 117 27.34 -5.25 -8.97
N GLU A 118 28.64 -5.49 -9.18
CA GLU A 118 29.27 -5.33 -10.51
C GLU A 118 28.54 -6.11 -11.61
N GLU A 119 28.05 -7.32 -11.29
CA GLU A 119 27.28 -8.12 -12.24
C GLU A 119 25.93 -7.50 -12.58
N GLU A 120 25.21 -6.99 -11.59
CA GLU A 120 23.93 -6.30 -11.79
C GLU A 120 24.12 -5.00 -12.57
N HIS A 121 25.19 -4.26 -12.29
CA HIS A 121 25.52 -3.04 -13.02
C HIS A 121 25.78 -3.32 -14.50
N ARG A 122 26.52 -4.40 -14.81
CA ARG A 122 26.73 -4.87 -16.17
C ARG A 122 25.40 -5.25 -16.85
N ARG A 123 24.57 -6.06 -16.19
CA ARG A 123 23.25 -6.45 -16.73
C ARG A 123 22.33 -5.25 -16.98
N LEU A 124 22.33 -4.27 -16.08
CA LEU A 124 21.55 -3.04 -16.23
C LEU A 124 22.02 -2.26 -17.47
N THR A 125 23.33 -2.13 -17.64
CA THR A 125 23.95 -1.42 -18.77
C THR A 125 23.61 -2.11 -20.10
N ASP A 126 23.74 -3.43 -20.16
CA ASP A 126 23.41 -4.23 -21.34
C ASP A 126 21.92 -4.09 -21.71
N ALA A 127 21.03 -4.16 -20.71
CA ALA A 127 19.60 -3.99 -20.90
C ALA A 127 19.24 -2.58 -21.40
N GLN A 128 19.85 -1.54 -20.85
CA GLN A 128 19.65 -0.15 -21.28
C GLN A 128 20.08 0.04 -22.74
N GLN A 129 21.21 -0.53 -23.12
CA GLN A 129 21.71 -0.46 -24.49
C GLN A 129 20.76 -1.19 -25.46
N LEU A 130 20.27 -2.37 -25.09
CA LEU A 130 19.31 -3.11 -25.91
C LEU A 130 18.02 -2.32 -26.13
N VAL A 131 17.47 -1.70 -25.07
CA VAL A 131 16.26 -0.86 -25.16
C VAL A 131 16.49 0.33 -26.10
N LYS A 132 17.65 0.99 -25.99
CA LYS A 132 18.02 2.12 -26.85
C LYS A 132 18.09 1.70 -28.32
N THR A 133 18.84 0.64 -28.63
CA THR A 133 18.98 0.15 -30.00
C THR A 133 17.65 -0.32 -30.58
N SER A 134 16.82 -0.99 -29.77
CA SER A 134 15.48 -1.43 -30.17
C SER A 134 14.58 -0.25 -30.50
N ARG A 135 14.59 0.82 -29.69
CA ARG A 135 13.85 2.06 -29.98
C ARG A 135 14.30 2.72 -31.27
N THR A 136 15.61 2.86 -31.49
CA THR A 136 16.15 3.42 -32.73
C THR A 136 15.72 2.61 -33.96
N ARG A 137 15.73 1.27 -33.86
CA ARG A 137 15.28 0.40 -34.95
C ARG A 137 13.78 0.57 -35.25
N LEU A 138 12.96 0.71 -34.21
CA LEU A 138 11.51 0.94 -34.38
C LEU A 138 11.21 2.30 -35.03
N GLU A 139 11.97 3.34 -34.71
CA GLU A 139 11.87 4.65 -35.37
C GLU A 139 12.18 4.54 -36.87
N GLN A 140 13.25 3.83 -37.23
CA GLN A 140 13.65 3.63 -38.63
C GLN A 140 12.58 2.86 -39.42
N LEU A 141 11.99 1.82 -38.83
CA LEU A 141 10.93 1.04 -39.48
C LEU A 141 9.62 1.83 -39.67
N LYS A 142 9.35 2.86 -38.86
CA LYS A 142 8.17 3.72 -39.02
C LYS A 142 8.34 4.78 -40.12
N GLN A 143 9.57 5.08 -40.53
CA GLN A 143 9.89 6.08 -41.55
C GLN A 143 9.94 5.49 -42.97
N GLN A 144 9.80 4.17 -43.09
CA GLN A 144 9.68 3.44 -44.35
C GLN A 144 8.20 3.20 -44.69
#